data_AF-A0A3N5T630-F1
#
_entry.id   AF-A0A3N5T630-F1
#
_cell.length_a   1.000
_cell.length_b   1.000
_cell.length_c   1.000
_cell.angle_alpha   90.00
_cell.angle_beta   90.00
_cell.angle_gamma   90.00
#
_symmetry.space_group_name_H-M   'P 1'
#
loop_
_entity.id
_entity.type
_entity.pdbx_description
1 polymer ?
#
loop_
_entity_poly.entity_id
_entity_poly.type
_entity_poly.pdbx_seq_one_letter_code
_entity_poly.pdbx_strand_id
1 'polypeptide(L)'
;PGGLLVYNSSLIKNTPERTDITVLPVDANSIAEKLGSARAANMVAIGALVAAKPAIASLDAVIGALEEAVSSRNSELNALNRNALNAGFNSVKQKAA
;
A
#
# COMPACT_ATOMS: atom_id res chain seq x y z
N PRO A 1 -1.12 -21.82 5.44
CA PRO A 1 0.36 -21.78 5.47
C PRO A 1 0.95 -21.14 4.20
N GLY A 2 1.98 -20.30 4.36
CA GLY A 2 2.77 -19.68 3.29
C GLY A 2 2.21 -18.38 2.70
N GLY A 3 1.10 -17.86 3.22
CA GLY A 3 0.46 -16.64 2.72
C GLY A 3 1.14 -15.35 3.21
N LEU A 4 0.72 -14.22 2.63
CA LEU A 4 1.06 -12.87 3.09
C LEU A 4 -0.21 -12.20 3.64
N LEU A 5 -0.13 -11.70 4.87
CA LEU A 5 -1.13 -10.82 5.46
C LEU A 5 -0.58 -9.39 5.50
N VAL A 6 -1.09 -8.53 4.63
CA VAL A 6 -0.89 -7.08 4.72
C VAL A 6 -2.05 -6.50 5.50
N TYR A 7 -1.77 -5.73 6.55
CA TYR A 7 -2.84 -5.12 7.34
C TYR A 7 -2.50 -3.71 7.79
N ASN A 8 -3.55 -2.93 8.01
CA ASN A 8 -3.40 -1.55 8.45
C ASN A 8 -3.17 -1.47 9.97
N SER A 9 -1.91 -1.25 10.37
CA SER A 9 -1.52 -1.19 11.78
C SER A 9 -2.02 0.05 12.51
N SER A 10 -2.46 1.08 11.80
CA SER A 10 -3.11 2.26 12.40
C SER A 10 -4.48 1.93 12.99
N LEU A 11 -5.16 0.91 12.47
CA LEU A 11 -6.51 0.50 12.89
C LEU A 11 -6.49 -0.77 13.73
N ILE A 12 -5.64 -1.73 13.38
CA ILE A 12 -5.57 -3.02 14.04
C ILE A 12 -4.51 -2.97 15.14
N LYS A 13 -4.98 -2.94 16.39
CA LYS A 13 -4.12 -2.95 17.58
C LYS A 13 -3.66 -4.34 17.99
N ASN A 14 -4.47 -5.37 17.69
CA ASN A 14 -4.15 -6.75 18.01
C ASN A 14 -3.27 -7.33 16.90
N THR A 15 -1.99 -7.57 17.22
CA THR A 15 -1.06 -8.15 16.25
C THR A 15 -1.44 -9.61 15.93
N PRO A 16 -1.47 -10.03 14.66
CA PRO A 16 -1.71 -11.42 14.29
C PRO A 16 -0.66 -12.36 14.88
N GLU A 17 -1.09 -13.47 15.50
CA GLU A 17 -0.20 -14.44 16.16
C GLU A 17 0.14 -15.67 15.28
N ARG A 18 -0.39 -15.71 14.05
CA ARG A 18 -0.16 -16.81 13.11
C ARG A 18 1.32 -16.90 12.74
N THR A 19 1.93 -18.06 12.96
CA THR A 19 3.33 -18.34 12.66
C THR A 19 3.57 -18.97 11.29
N ASP A 20 2.50 -19.40 10.60
CA ASP A 20 2.57 -20.07 9.30
C ASP A 20 2.38 -19.10 8.12
N ILE A 21 2.37 -17.78 8.34
CA ILE A 21 2.22 -16.74 7.33
C ILE A 21 3.21 -15.60 7.55
N THR A 22 3.51 -14.86 6.49
CA THR A 22 4.24 -13.59 6.60
C THR A 22 3.26 -12.49 6.97
N VAL A 23 3.54 -11.77 8.05
CA VAL A 23 2.71 -10.64 8.51
C VAL A 23 3.43 -9.34 8.18
N LEU A 24 2.75 -8.45 7.43
CA LEU A 24 3.24 -7.13 7.03
C LEU A 24 2.31 -6.04 7.60
N PRO A 25 2.65 -5.44 8.76
CA PRO A 25 1.95 -4.26 9.24
C PRO A 25 2.30 -3.04 8.37
N VAL A 26 1.29 -2.26 8.00
CA VAL A 26 1.43 -1.01 7.23
C VAL A 26 0.66 0.08 7.95
N ASP A 27 1.32 1.19 8.29
CA ASP A 27 0.71 2.34 8.96
C ASP A 27 -0.07 3.23 7.97
N ALA A 28 -1.06 2.63 7.30
CA ALA A 28 -1.61 3.15 6.06
C ALA A 28 -2.39 4.46 6.23
N ASN A 29 -3.21 4.60 7.29
CA ASN A 29 -3.92 5.84 7.54
C ASN A 29 -2.96 6.97 7.89
N SER A 30 -2.01 6.73 8.80
CA SER A 30 -1.07 7.77 9.23
C SER A 30 -0.21 8.27 8.07
N ILE A 31 0.19 7.39 7.15
CA ILE A 31 0.90 7.78 5.92
C ILE A 31 -0.02 8.61 5.01
N ALA A 32 -1.26 8.18 4.78
CA ALA A 32 -2.21 8.88 3.92
C ALA A 32 -2.60 10.27 4.47
N GLU A 33 -2.77 10.38 5.78
CA GLU A 33 -3.03 11.65 6.46
C GLU A 33 -1.86 12.63 6.31
N LYS A 34 -0.61 12.16 6.43
CA LYS A 34 0.58 12.98 6.16
C LYS A 34 0.67 13.48 4.73
N LEU A 35 0.07 12.76 3.78
CA LEU A 35 -0.05 13.17 2.37
C LEU A 35 -1.25 14.10 2.12
N GLY A 36 -1.99 14.47 3.16
CA GLY A 36 -3.09 15.43 3.10
C GLY A 36 -4.47 14.79 2.85
N SER A 37 -4.59 13.46 2.87
CA SER A 37 -5.89 12.81 2.68
C SER A 37 -5.94 11.38 3.23
N ALA A 38 -6.70 11.19 4.31
CA ALA A 38 -6.98 9.86 4.86
C ALA A 38 -7.64 8.90 3.84
N ARG A 39 -8.27 9.42 2.78
CA ARG A 39 -8.92 8.61 1.73
C ARG A 39 -7.91 7.81 0.90
N ALA A 40 -6.62 8.17 0.91
CA ALA A 40 -5.58 7.50 0.16
C ALA A 40 -4.96 6.28 0.88
N ALA A 41 -5.47 5.89 2.05
CA ALA A 41 -4.92 4.77 2.84
C ALA A 41 -4.90 3.44 2.07
N ASN A 42 -5.91 3.19 1.22
CA ASN A 42 -5.93 2.00 0.36
C ASN A 42 -4.77 2.00 -0.65
N MET A 43 -4.40 3.16 -1.21
CA MET A 43 -3.28 3.29 -2.13
C MET A 43 -1.96 3.01 -1.42
N VAL A 44 -1.80 3.46 -0.18
CA VAL A 44 -0.64 3.10 0.65
C VAL A 44 -0.57 1.58 0.85
N ALA A 45 -1.68 0.93 1.19
CA ALA A 45 -1.72 -0.51 1.35
C ALA A 45 -1.38 -1.28 0.06
N ILE A 46 -1.86 -0.82 -1.10
CA ILE A 46 -1.52 -1.40 -2.40
C ILE A 46 -0.03 -1.24 -2.70
N GLY A 47 0.53 -0.06 -2.46
CA GLY A 47 1.97 0.19 -2.62
C GLY A 47 2.81 -0.80 -1.82
N ALA A 48 2.45 -1.01 -0.55
CA ALA A 48 3.13 -1.96 0.33
C ALA A 48 2.97 -3.42 -0.15
N LEU A 49 1.79 -3.80 -0.63
CA LEU A 49 1.57 -5.13 -1.22
C LEU A 49 2.49 -5.38 -2.42
N VAL A 50 2.59 -4.40 -3.32
CA VAL A 50 3.44 -4.49 -4.52
C VAL A 50 4.92 -4.61 -4.15
N ALA A 51 5.38 -3.86 -3.13
CA ALA A 51 6.74 -4.00 -2.62
C ALA A 51 7.02 -5.39 -2.04
N ALA A 52 6.05 -5.97 -1.32
CA ALA A 52 6.18 -7.29 -0.71
C ALA A 52 6.00 -8.46 -1.70
N LYS A 53 5.29 -8.23 -2.81
CA LYS A 53 4.99 -9.22 -3.85
C LYS A 53 5.19 -8.62 -5.26
N PRO A 54 6.45 -8.34 -5.64
CA PRO A 54 6.76 -7.76 -6.96
C PRO A 54 6.39 -8.67 -8.14
N ALA A 55 6.16 -9.96 -7.89
CA ALA A 55 5.68 -10.92 -8.90
C ALA A 55 4.23 -10.70 -9.35
N ILE A 56 3.42 -9.92 -8.61
CA ILE A 56 2.03 -9.63 -8.97
C ILE A 56 1.98 -8.52 -10.03
N ALA A 57 2.69 -7.42 -9.79
CA ALA A 57 2.80 -6.28 -10.68
C ALA A 57 4.01 -5.43 -10.28
N SER A 58 4.55 -4.64 -11.21
CA SER A 58 5.51 -3.59 -10.86
C SER A 58 4.78 -2.36 -10.31
N LEU A 59 5.49 -1.53 -9.54
CA LEU A 59 4.94 -0.26 -9.05
C LEU A 59 4.49 0.64 -10.21
N ASP A 60 5.30 0.70 -11.28
CA ASP A 60 4.99 1.51 -12.46
C ASP A 60 3.71 1.04 -13.18
N ALA A 61 3.49 -0.28 -13.28
CA ALA A 61 2.28 -0.82 -13.88
C ALA A 61 1.03 -0.43 -13.07
N VAL A 62 1.10 -0.50 -11.74
CA VAL A 62 -0.01 -0.10 -10.86
C VAL A 62 -0.25 1.40 -10.93
N ILE A 63 0.81 2.21 -11.00
CA ILE A 63 0.70 3.66 -11.18
C ILE A 63 0.08 4.00 -12.54
N GLY A 64 0.46 3.30 -13.61
CA GLY A 64 -0.12 3.48 -14.95
C GLY A 64 -1.61 3.16 -15.00
N ALA A 65 -2.06 2.15 -14.26
CA ALA A 65 -3.46 1.78 -14.16
C ALA A 65 -4.35 2.84 -13.48
N LEU A 66 -3.76 3.82 -12.77
CA LEU A 66 -4.55 4.91 -12.16
C LEU A 66 -5.31 5.74 -13.19
N GLU A 67 -4.77 5.92 -14.39
CA GLU A 67 -5.41 6.73 -15.44
C GLU A 67 -6.70 6.08 -15.96
N GLU A 68 -6.75 4.75 -15.97
CA GLU A 68 -7.93 3.99 -16.38
C GLU A 68 -8.92 3.80 -15.22
N ALA A 69 -8.40 3.56 -14.01
CA ALA A 69 -9.22 3.27 -12.83
C ALA A 69 -9.86 4.53 -12.20
N VAL A 70 -9.23 5.69 -12.33
CA VAL A 70 -9.73 6.96 -11.76
C VAL A 70 -10.43 7.73 -12.86
N SER A 71 -11.72 8.02 -12.64
CA SER A 71 -12.50 8.79 -13.60
C SER A 71 -11.89 10.15 -13.89
N SER A 72 -12.08 10.64 -15.12
CA SER A 72 -11.58 11.94 -15.58
C SER A 72 -11.98 13.12 -14.68
N ARG A 73 -13.14 13.02 -14.02
CA ARG A 73 -13.63 14.00 -13.02
C ARG A 73 -12.74 14.12 -11.78
N ASN A 74 -11.95 13.09 -11.49
CA ASN A 74 -11.13 12.96 -10.30
C ASN A 74 -9.63 12.89 -10.62
N SER A 75 -9.21 13.37 -11.80
CA SER A 75 -7.81 13.33 -12.25
C SER A 75 -6.85 14.02 -11.27
N GLU A 76 -7.31 15.02 -10.52
CA GLU A 76 -6.54 15.67 -9.45
C GLU A 76 -6.13 14.69 -8.33
N LEU A 77 -6.90 13.63 -8.11
CA LEU A 77 -6.57 12.56 -7.15
C LEU A 77 -5.43 11.67 -7.63
N ASN A 78 -5.09 11.66 -8.92
CA ASN A 78 -4.02 10.80 -9.44
C ASN A 78 -2.65 11.17 -8.89
N ALA A 79 -2.38 12.46 -8.69
CA ALA A 79 -1.13 12.91 -8.08
C ALA A 79 -1.02 12.41 -6.63
N LEU A 80 -2.10 12.56 -5.85
CA LEU A 80 -2.18 12.07 -4.48
C LEU A 80 -2.06 10.54 -4.40
N ASN A 81 -2.80 9.82 -5.25
CA ASN A 81 -2.78 8.35 -5.30
C ASN A 81 -1.40 7.82 -5.69
N ARG A 82 -0.73 8.47 -6.65
CA ARG A 82 0.67 8.16 -7.03
C ARG A 82 1.60 8.34 -5.84
N ASN A 83 1.48 9.45 -5.11
CA ASN A 83 2.31 9.69 -3.92
C ASN A 83 2.03 8.66 -2.82
N ALA A 84 0.77 8.28 -2.62
CA ALA A 84 0.36 7.27 -1.66
C ALA A 84 0.86 5.86 -2.02
N LEU A 85 0.78 5.46 -3.28
CA LEU A 85 1.38 4.21 -3.79
C LEU A 85 2.88 4.17 -3.53
N ASN A 86 3.61 5.24 -3.88
CA ASN A 86 5.04 5.34 -3.63
C ASN A 86 5.38 5.27 -2.13
N ALA A 87 4.65 6.01 -1.29
CA ALA A 87 4.85 6.01 0.14
C ALA A 87 4.61 4.62 0.75
N GLY A 88 3.55 3.94 0.30
CA GLY A 88 3.27 2.55 0.66
C GLY A 88 4.38 1.60 0.26
N PHE A 89 4.83 1.68 -1.00
CA PHE A 89 5.91 0.85 -1.53
C PHE A 89 7.21 1.02 -0.72
N ASN A 90 7.60 2.27 -0.46
CA ASN A 90 8.82 2.61 0.27
C ASN A 90 8.73 2.31 1.78
N SER A 91 7.52 2.16 2.34
CA SER A 91 7.35 1.80 3.75
C SER A 91 7.81 0.37 4.07
N VAL A 92 7.88 -0.49 3.05
CA VAL A 92 8.34 -1.87 3.20
C VAL A 92 9.86 -1.89 3.06
N LYS A 93 10.57 -1.95 4.19
CA LYS A 93 12.01 -2.23 4.17
C LYS A 93 12.20 -3.66 3.67
N GLN A 94 12.80 -3.83 2.49
CA GLN A 94 13.29 -5.14 2.08
C GLN A 94 14.27 -5.63 3.17
N LYS A 95 13.97 -6.75 3.82
CA LYS A 95 15.04 -7.58 4.35
C LYS A 95 15.80 -8.05 3.11
N ALA A 96 16.97 -7.44 2.86
CA ALA A 96 17.95 -8.01 1.96
C ALA A 96 18.13 -9.48 2.36
N ALA A 97 17.86 -10.38 1.42
CA ALA A 97 18.21 -11.78 1.55
C ALA A 97 19.73 -11.93 1.57
#